data_AF-A0A969TVK8-F1
#
_entry.id   AF-A0A969TVK8-F1
#
_cell.length_a   1.000
_cell.length_b   1.000
_cell.length_c   1.000
_cell.angle_alpha   90.00
_cell.angle_beta   90.00
_cell.angle_gamma   90.00
#
_symmetry.space_group_name_H-M   'P 1'
#
loop_
_entity.id
_entity.type
_entity.pdbx_description
1 polymer ?
#
loop_
_entity_poly.entity_id
_entity_poly.type
_entity_poly.pdbx_seq_one_letter_code
_entity_poly.pdbx_strand_id
1 'polypeptide(L)'
;MSSFILSAVAVVKRQTKGSYVKHWYGLSIVFLYLTLDEWFAIHETLNPALNDLAKILPSARLDIFNLVFVIVFVVVYLKFLLNLSPRIKSLFILSGSLYVMGAIALEIIGVHYFPHIYNQPRLVSQILSTVEELLEMLGLNLFIYAILSHLASLPIRTLSIEVVDESLSIKKGLEISHYQ
;
A
#
# COMPACT_ATOMS: atom_id res chain seq x y z
N MET A 1 -8.50 -6.36 -1.86
CA MET A 1 -9.32 -5.45 -1.01
C MET A 1 -8.59 -4.12 -0.75
N SER A 2 -7.32 -4.15 -0.37
CA SER A 2 -6.40 -3.01 -0.15
C SER A 2 -6.23 -2.08 -1.36
N SER A 3 -6.16 -2.64 -2.58
CA SER A 3 -6.01 -1.89 -3.84
C SER A 3 -7.21 -1.00 -4.19
N PHE A 4 -8.43 -1.43 -3.85
CA PHE A 4 -9.63 -0.61 -4.05
C PHE A 4 -9.65 0.60 -3.11
N ILE A 5 -9.18 0.45 -1.88
CA ILE A 5 -9.05 1.54 -0.90
C ILE A 5 -8.00 2.55 -1.36
N LEU A 6 -6.85 2.09 -1.86
CA LEU A 6 -5.79 2.95 -2.40
C LEU A 6 -6.22 3.70 -3.67
N SER A 7 -6.98 3.04 -4.54
CA SER A 7 -7.56 3.67 -5.73
C SER A 7 -8.57 4.76 -5.33
N ALA A 8 -9.42 4.51 -4.32
CA ALA A 8 -10.32 5.53 -3.77
C ALA A 8 -9.56 6.71 -3.15
N VAL A 9 -8.47 6.46 -2.40
CA VAL A 9 -7.57 7.50 -1.85
C VAL A 9 -6.99 8.36 -2.98
N ALA A 10 -6.53 7.73 -4.07
CA ALA A 10 -5.93 8.44 -5.20
C ALA A 10 -6.93 9.33 -5.93
N VAL A 11 -8.18 8.88 -6.10
CA VAL A 11 -9.27 9.67 -6.70
C VAL A 11 -9.62 10.88 -5.83
N VAL A 12 -9.73 10.70 -4.50
CA VAL A 12 -10.00 11.78 -3.54
C VAL A 12 -8.84 12.79 -3.48
N LYS A 13 -7.59 12.32 -3.55
CA LYS A 13 -6.41 13.20 -3.51
C LYS A 13 -6.19 13.98 -4.82
N ARG A 14 -6.66 13.45 -5.96
CA ARG A 14 -6.66 14.16 -7.24
C ARG A 14 -7.57 15.39 -7.23
N GLN A 15 -8.60 15.40 -6.39
CA GLN A 15 -9.53 16.53 -6.24
C GLN A 15 -9.01 17.65 -5.31
N THR A 16 -7.92 17.43 -4.55
CA THR A 16 -7.42 18.36 -3.53
C THR A 16 -6.11 19.10 -3.87
N LYS A 17 -5.58 18.99 -5.10
CA LYS A 17 -4.33 19.65 -5.57
C LYS A 17 -3.12 19.48 -4.61
N GLY A 18 -3.05 18.37 -3.88
CA GLY A 18 -1.97 18.12 -2.92
C GLY A 18 -0.63 17.74 -3.58
N SER A 19 0.49 18.14 -3.00
CA SER A 19 1.82 17.69 -3.43
C SER A 19 1.96 16.15 -3.32
N TYR A 20 2.82 15.54 -4.14
CA TYR A 20 3.13 14.09 -4.20
C TYR A 20 2.06 13.13 -4.79
N VAL A 21 1.09 13.59 -5.60
CA VAL A 21 0.06 12.72 -6.24
C VAL A 21 0.67 11.51 -6.98
N LYS A 22 1.80 11.68 -7.68
CA LYS A 22 2.49 10.60 -8.40
C LYS A 22 3.00 9.48 -7.48
N HIS A 23 3.44 9.81 -6.27
CA HIS A 23 3.93 8.82 -5.30
C HIS A 23 2.77 7.97 -4.78
N TRP A 24 1.61 8.57 -4.53
CA TRP A 24 0.40 7.84 -4.15
C TRP A 24 -0.10 6.90 -5.24
N TYR A 25 -0.05 7.31 -6.51
CA TYR A 25 -0.34 6.43 -7.64
C TYR A 25 0.64 5.26 -7.73
N GLY A 26 1.95 5.52 -7.60
CA GLY A 26 2.96 4.45 -7.57
C GLY A 26 2.75 3.48 -6.41
N LEU A 27 2.40 4.00 -5.23
CA LEU A 27 2.06 3.18 -4.06
C LEU A 27 0.85 2.27 -4.35
N SER A 28 -0.17 2.78 -5.03
CA SER A 28 -1.33 2.00 -5.45
C SER A 28 -0.96 0.86 -6.39
N ILE A 29 -0.01 1.07 -7.31
CA ILE A 29 0.45 0.04 -8.24
C ILE A 29 1.24 -1.03 -7.49
N VAL A 30 2.16 -0.63 -6.61
CA VAL A 30 2.94 -1.59 -5.79
C VAL A 30 2.01 -2.44 -4.94
N PHE A 31 1.03 -1.84 -4.26
CA PHE A 31 0.08 -2.61 -3.46
C PHE A 31 -0.87 -3.48 -4.28
N LEU A 32 -1.20 -3.09 -5.51
CA LEU A 32 -1.93 -3.95 -6.44
C LEU A 32 -1.10 -5.19 -6.77
N TYR A 33 0.19 -5.02 -7.07
CA TYR A 33 1.10 -6.14 -7.28
C TYR A 33 1.17 -7.04 -6.03
N LEU A 34 1.39 -6.48 -4.84
CA LEU A 34 1.45 -7.27 -3.59
C LEU A 34 0.14 -8.03 -3.33
N THR A 35 -1.02 -7.45 -3.67
CA THR A 35 -2.31 -8.14 -3.52
C THR A 35 -2.46 -9.30 -4.51
N LEU A 36 -1.91 -9.17 -5.72
CA LEU A 36 -1.92 -10.24 -6.72
C LEU A 36 -0.93 -11.34 -6.36
N ASP A 37 0.26 -10.96 -5.91
CA ASP A 37 1.28 -11.89 -5.46
C ASP A 37 0.77 -12.80 -4.35
N GLU A 38 0.12 -12.22 -3.34
CA GLU A 38 -0.52 -12.99 -2.26
C GLU A 38 -1.65 -13.91 -2.76
N TRP A 39 -2.52 -13.41 -3.63
CA TRP A 39 -3.68 -14.20 -4.09
C TRP A 39 -3.26 -15.40 -4.93
N PHE A 40 -2.24 -15.21 -5.77
CA PHE A 40 -1.78 -16.21 -6.73
C PHE A 40 -0.52 -16.95 -6.30
N ALA A 41 0.03 -16.62 -5.12
CA ALA A 41 1.32 -17.11 -4.63
C ALA A 41 2.40 -17.03 -5.73
N ILE A 42 2.53 -15.85 -6.36
CA ILE A 42 3.36 -15.69 -7.57
C ILE A 42 4.83 -15.93 -7.21
N HIS A 43 5.31 -15.39 -6.09
CA HIS A 43 6.67 -15.62 -5.63
C HIS A 43 6.94 -17.10 -5.31
N GLU A 44 5.97 -17.86 -4.78
CA GLU A 44 6.10 -19.31 -4.56
C GLU A 44 6.22 -20.09 -5.88
N THR A 45 5.45 -19.72 -6.90
CA THR A 45 5.49 -20.37 -8.21
C THR A 45 6.73 -19.99 -9.01
N LEU A 46 7.24 -18.78 -8.85
CA LEU A 46 8.46 -18.31 -9.52
C LEU A 46 9.73 -18.84 -8.85
N ASN A 47 9.70 -19.09 -7.54
CA ASN A 47 10.87 -19.49 -6.77
C ASN A 47 11.60 -20.72 -7.34
N PRO A 48 10.93 -21.86 -7.64
CA PRO A 48 11.58 -23.03 -8.23
C PRO A 48 12.26 -22.73 -9.57
N ALA A 49 11.55 -22.02 -10.46
CA ALA A 49 12.05 -21.69 -11.80
C ALA A 49 13.26 -20.75 -11.74
N LEU A 50 13.23 -19.75 -10.86
CA LEU A 50 14.32 -18.81 -10.66
C LEU A 50 15.50 -19.45 -9.91
N ASN A 51 15.26 -20.38 -8.99
CA ASN A 51 16.32 -21.14 -8.34
C ASN A 51 17.07 -22.06 -9.31
N ASP A 52 16.39 -22.64 -10.29
CA ASP A 52 17.04 -23.39 -11.37
C ASP A 52 17.88 -22.49 -12.28
N LEU A 53 17.37 -21.30 -12.62
CA LEU A 53 18.14 -20.30 -13.36
C LEU A 53 19.32 -19.75 -12.55
N ALA A 54 19.17 -19.64 -11.23
CA ALA A 54 20.19 -19.15 -10.31
C ALA A 54 21.42 -20.06 -10.20
N LYS A 55 21.29 -21.34 -10.59
CA LYS A 55 22.44 -22.25 -10.74
C LYS A 55 23.41 -21.81 -11.83
N ILE A 56 22.93 -21.05 -12.82
CA ILE A 56 23.71 -20.52 -13.95
C ILE A 56 24.04 -19.05 -13.75
N LEU A 57 23.08 -18.27 -13.25
CA LEU A 57 23.21 -16.85 -12.96
C LEU A 57 22.87 -16.58 -11.50
N PRO A 58 23.86 -16.49 -10.58
CA PRO A 58 23.59 -16.26 -9.16
C PRO A 58 22.70 -15.05 -8.87
N SER A 59 22.72 -14.04 -9.75
CA SER A 59 21.89 -12.83 -9.69
C SER A 59 20.41 -13.05 -9.99
N ALA A 60 20.01 -14.22 -10.50
CA ALA A 60 18.62 -14.55 -10.82
C ALA A 60 17.81 -15.03 -9.62
N ARG A 61 18.44 -15.14 -8.44
CA ARG A 61 17.78 -15.58 -7.22
C ARG A 61 16.78 -14.51 -6.75
N LEU A 62 15.58 -14.96 -6.38
CA LEU A 62 14.43 -14.10 -6.11
C LEU A 62 14.62 -13.25 -4.83
N ASP A 63 15.25 -13.81 -3.79
CA ASP A 63 15.67 -13.12 -2.56
C ASP A 63 16.52 -11.85 -2.83
N ILE A 64 17.49 -11.94 -3.74
CA ILE A 64 18.36 -10.82 -4.14
C ILE A 64 17.54 -9.77 -4.89
N PHE A 65 16.65 -10.19 -5.77
CA PHE A 65 15.77 -9.30 -6.52
C PHE A 65 14.83 -8.54 -5.58
N ASN A 66 14.20 -9.24 -4.63
CA ASN A 66 13.34 -8.67 -3.60
C ASN A 66 14.09 -7.65 -2.75
N LEU A 67 15.32 -7.96 -2.32
CA LEU A 67 16.15 -7.04 -1.55
C LEU A 67 16.50 -5.77 -2.32
N VAL A 68 16.92 -5.89 -3.59
CA VAL A 68 17.22 -4.75 -4.45
C VAL A 68 15.97 -3.90 -4.67
N PHE A 69 14.82 -4.53 -4.92
CA PHE A 69 13.55 -3.85 -5.07
C PHE A 69 13.19 -3.04 -3.82
N VAL A 70 13.31 -3.62 -2.61
CA VAL A 70 13.06 -2.92 -1.35
C VAL A 70 13.99 -1.72 -1.17
N ILE A 71 15.28 -1.85 -1.47
CA ILE A 71 16.24 -0.74 -1.36
C ILE A 71 15.85 0.40 -2.31
N VAL A 72 15.58 0.09 -3.57
CA VAL A 72 15.16 1.09 -4.57
C VAL A 72 13.85 1.76 -4.13
N PHE A 73 12.89 0.97 -3.65
CA PHE A 73 11.62 1.47 -3.14
C PHE A 73 11.82 2.46 -1.99
N VAL A 74 12.62 2.09 -0.98
CA VAL A 74 12.92 2.99 0.16
C VAL A 74 13.57 4.27 -0.32
N VAL A 75 14.56 4.21 -1.22
CA VAL A 75 15.26 5.41 -1.73
C VAL A 75 14.31 6.34 -2.49
N VAL A 76 13.48 5.79 -3.39
CA VAL A 76 12.51 6.57 -4.18
C VAL A 76 11.47 7.23 -3.28
N TYR A 77 10.99 6.50 -2.27
CA TYR A 77 9.94 6.96 -1.37
C TYR A 77 10.44 7.70 -0.12
N LEU A 78 11.76 7.82 0.10
CA LEU A 78 12.33 8.41 1.31
C LEU A 78 11.86 9.85 1.52
N LYS A 79 11.97 10.70 0.48
CA LYS A 79 11.54 12.11 0.56
C LYS A 79 10.04 12.23 0.83
N PHE A 80 9.25 11.34 0.24
CA PHE A 80 7.81 11.26 0.47
C PHE A 80 7.49 10.85 1.92
N LEU A 81 8.16 9.82 2.43
CA LEU A 81 8.00 9.32 3.79
C LEU A 81 8.34 10.39 4.83
N LEU A 82 9.43 11.15 4.60
CA LEU A 82 9.86 12.22 5.49
C LEU A 82 8.86 13.37 5.57
N ASN A 83 8.07 13.60 4.51
CA ASN A 83 7.05 14.64 4.42
C ASN A 83 5.70 14.26 5.08
N LEU A 84 5.54 13.01 5.54
CA LEU A 84 4.34 12.59 6.26
C LEU A 84 4.36 13.04 7.73
N SER A 85 3.17 13.17 8.33
CA SER A 85 3.04 13.47 9.75
C SER A 85 3.70 12.38 10.61
N PRO A 86 4.25 12.71 11.80
CA PRO A 86 5.03 11.77 12.61
C PRO A 86 4.29 10.45 12.90
N ARG A 87 2.98 10.53 13.19
CA ARG A 87 2.15 9.35 13.44
C ARG A 87 2.05 8.42 12.23
N ILE A 88 1.80 8.96 11.04
CA ILE A 88 1.67 8.18 9.81
C ILE A 88 3.03 7.61 9.39
N LYS A 89 4.11 8.40 9.55
CA LYS A 89 5.48 7.96 9.29
C LYS A 89 5.85 6.72 10.10
N SER A 90 5.59 6.71 11.42
CA SER A 90 5.86 5.56 12.27
C SER A 90 5.06 4.32 11.86
N LEU A 91 3.80 4.49 11.48
CA LEU A 91 2.96 3.39 10.98
C LEU A 91 3.49 2.82 9.66
N PHE A 92 3.95 3.67 8.74
CA PHE A 92 4.57 3.24 7.48
C PHE A 92 5.88 2.48 7.70
N ILE A 93 6.72 2.95 8.63
CA ILE A 93 7.98 2.26 8.96
C ILE A 93 7.67 0.90 9.60
N LEU A 94 6.75 0.86 10.57
CA LEU A 94 6.39 -0.37 11.26
C LEU A 94 5.78 -1.41 10.31
N SER A 95 4.85 -1.00 9.45
CA SER A 95 4.25 -1.88 8.43
C SER A 95 5.29 -2.41 7.44
N GLY A 96 6.14 -1.52 6.91
CA GLY A 96 7.20 -1.91 5.99
C GLY A 96 8.19 -2.89 6.63
N SER A 97 8.59 -2.65 7.89
CA SER A 97 9.50 -3.55 8.61
C SER A 97 8.87 -4.92 8.86
N LEU A 98 7.60 -5.00 9.25
CA LEU A 98 6.91 -6.28 9.44
C LEU A 98 6.84 -7.07 8.13
N TYR A 99 6.45 -6.40 7.05
CA TYR A 99 6.33 -7.02 5.73
C TYR A 99 7.68 -7.54 5.23
N VAL A 100 8.73 -6.69 5.25
CA VAL A 100 10.08 -7.06 4.80
C VAL A 100 10.69 -8.17 5.66
N MET A 101 10.41 -8.17 6.96
CA MET A 101 10.89 -9.21 7.87
C MET A 101 10.23 -10.55 7.60
N GLY A 102 8.94 -10.59 7.25
CA GLY A 102 8.29 -11.80 6.73
C GLY A 102 8.96 -12.23 5.42
N ALA A 103 8.79 -11.43 4.38
CA ALA A 103 9.14 -11.77 3.00
C ALA A 103 10.61 -12.12 2.78
N ILE A 104 11.55 -11.40 3.39
CA ILE A 104 12.99 -11.58 3.10
C ILE A 104 13.70 -12.36 4.20
N ALA A 105 13.42 -12.08 5.48
CA ALA A 105 14.21 -12.69 6.55
C ALA A 105 13.88 -14.18 6.71
N LEU A 106 12.61 -14.56 6.63
CA LEU A 106 12.20 -15.96 6.78
C LEU A 106 12.53 -16.79 5.54
N GLU A 107 12.42 -16.20 4.35
CA GLU A 107 12.88 -16.82 3.10
C GLU A 107 14.39 -17.14 3.14
N ILE A 108 15.24 -16.17 3.54
CA ILE A 108 16.69 -16.38 3.67
C ILE A 108 17.00 -17.42 4.76
N ILE A 109 16.36 -17.34 5.92
CA ILE A 109 16.59 -18.29 7.02
C ILE A 109 16.20 -19.71 6.60
N GLY A 110 15.03 -19.86 5.97
CA GLY A 110 14.52 -21.13 5.49
C GLY A 110 15.44 -21.77 4.46
N VAL A 111 15.82 -21.00 3.44
CA VAL A 111 16.62 -21.51 2.31
C VAL A 111 18.08 -21.77 2.70
N HIS A 112 18.74 -20.88 3.46
CA HIS A 112 20.18 -21.03 3.76
C HIS A 112 20.49 -21.84 5.01
N TYR A 113 19.74 -21.65 6.10
CA TYR A 113 20.08 -22.28 7.38
C TYR A 113 19.40 -23.64 7.55
N PHE A 114 18.27 -23.87 6.89
CA PHE A 114 17.51 -25.11 7.01
C PHE A 114 17.03 -25.71 5.67
N PRO A 115 17.92 -25.88 4.67
CA PRO A 115 17.53 -26.33 3.32
C PRO A 115 16.84 -27.71 3.32
N HIS A 116 17.21 -28.60 4.24
CA HIS A 116 16.60 -29.93 4.39
C HIS A 116 15.24 -29.92 5.12
N ILE A 117 14.86 -28.80 5.73
CA ILE A 117 13.59 -28.65 6.45
C ILE A 117 12.63 -27.82 5.61
N TYR A 118 13.12 -26.75 5.00
CA TYR A 118 12.32 -25.84 4.17
C TYR A 118 11.81 -26.52 2.89
N ASN A 119 12.65 -27.32 2.22
CA ASN A 119 12.29 -28.04 0.98
C ASN A 119 11.60 -29.41 1.22
N GLN A 120 11.25 -29.74 2.46
CA GLN A 120 10.60 -31.00 2.81
C GLN A 120 9.27 -30.68 3.52
N PRO A 121 8.18 -31.44 3.27
CA PRO A 121 6.91 -31.25 3.98
C PRO A 121 7.05 -31.75 5.42
N ARG A 122 7.60 -30.90 6.29
CA ARG A 122 7.80 -31.14 7.73
C ARG A 122 7.00 -30.09 8.50
N LEU A 123 6.56 -30.44 9.71
CA LEU A 123 5.83 -29.51 10.58
C LEU A 123 6.55 -28.16 10.76
N VAL A 124 7.89 -28.19 10.79
CA VAL A 124 8.70 -26.98 10.97
C VAL A 124 8.64 -26.03 9.77
N SER A 125 8.61 -26.52 8.52
CA SER A 125 8.48 -25.66 7.34
C SER A 125 7.09 -25.04 7.25
N GLN A 126 6.05 -25.79 7.61
CA GLN A 126 4.69 -25.25 7.70
C GLN A 126 4.58 -24.14 8.75
N ILE A 127 5.17 -24.32 9.93
CA ILE A 127 5.18 -23.29 10.98
C ILE A 127 5.93 -22.04 10.50
N LEU A 128 7.10 -22.20 9.85
CA LEU A 128 7.86 -21.08 9.31
C LEU A 128 7.05 -20.31 8.25
N SER A 129 6.42 -21.01 7.30
CA SER A 129 5.53 -20.43 6.28
C SER A 129 4.36 -19.67 6.93
N THR A 130 3.71 -20.27 7.93
CA THR A 130 2.59 -19.61 8.63
C THR A 130 3.05 -18.33 9.36
N VAL A 131 4.25 -18.32 9.94
CA VAL A 131 4.79 -17.13 10.60
C VAL A 131 5.16 -16.07 9.56
N GLU A 132 5.71 -16.48 8.41
CA GLU A 132 6.01 -15.62 7.26
C GLU A 132 4.76 -14.92 6.75
N GLU A 133 3.75 -15.69 6.36
CA GLU A 133 2.45 -15.20 5.92
C GLU A 133 1.79 -14.29 6.97
N LEU A 134 1.86 -14.66 8.25
CA LEU A 134 1.30 -13.85 9.34
C LEU A 134 1.97 -12.47 9.42
N LEU A 135 3.30 -12.41 9.35
CA LEU A 135 4.03 -11.15 9.40
C LEU A 135 3.73 -10.27 8.19
N GLU A 136 3.64 -10.87 7.00
CA GLU A 136 3.25 -10.17 5.78
C GLU A 136 1.84 -9.59 5.87
N MET A 137 0.86 -10.40 6.31
CA MET A 137 -0.53 -9.95 6.48
C MET A 137 -0.65 -8.86 7.54
N LEU A 138 0.08 -8.95 8.65
CA LEU A 138 0.11 -7.90 9.67
C LEU A 138 0.71 -6.60 9.13
N GLY A 139 1.83 -6.69 8.40
CA GLY A 139 2.45 -5.54 7.74
C GLY A 139 1.50 -4.84 6.77
N LEU A 140 0.85 -5.61 5.89
CA LEU A 140 -0.13 -5.11 4.93
C LEU A 140 -1.33 -4.44 5.62
N ASN A 141 -1.90 -5.06 6.66
CA ASN A 141 -3.04 -4.51 7.39
C ASN A 141 -2.67 -3.20 8.12
N LEU A 142 -1.51 -3.14 8.77
CA LEU A 142 -1.02 -1.90 9.38
C LEU A 142 -0.83 -0.78 8.35
N PHE A 143 -0.37 -1.13 7.15
CA PHE A 143 -0.20 -0.15 6.08
C PHE A 143 -1.55 0.42 5.61
N ILE A 144 -2.56 -0.44 5.43
CA ILE A 144 -3.93 0.00 5.09
C ILE A 144 -4.47 0.94 6.18
N TYR A 145 -4.28 0.57 7.45
CA TYR A 145 -4.66 1.41 8.58
C TYR A 145 -3.94 2.77 8.56
N ALA A 146 -2.66 2.80 8.20
CA ALA A 146 -1.89 4.04 8.07
C ALA A 146 -2.45 4.95 6.97
N ILE A 147 -2.85 4.39 5.82
CA ILE A 147 -3.45 5.16 4.73
C ILE A 147 -4.82 5.72 5.11
N LEU A 148 -5.68 4.89 5.72
CA LEU A 148 -7.01 5.32 6.16
C LEU A 148 -6.91 6.41 7.23
N SER A 149 -5.97 6.26 8.18
CA SER A 149 -5.69 7.28 9.19
C SER A 149 -5.15 8.57 8.56
N HIS A 150 -4.31 8.45 7.53
CA HIS A 150 -3.84 9.61 6.78
C HIS A 150 -4.99 10.33 6.07
N LEU A 151 -5.92 9.59 5.44
CA LEU A 151 -7.11 10.17 4.81
C LEU A 151 -8.03 10.87 5.82
N ALA A 152 -8.32 10.22 6.95
CA ALA A 152 -9.21 10.77 7.98
C ALA A 152 -8.64 12.03 8.65
N SER A 153 -7.31 12.18 8.64
CA SER A 153 -6.64 13.39 9.15
C SER A 153 -6.54 14.53 8.14
N LEU A 154 -6.95 14.32 6.88
CA LEU A 154 -7.05 15.41 5.92
C LEU A 154 -8.28 16.26 6.26
N PRO A 155 -8.18 17.61 6.23
CA PRO A 155 -9.33 18.47 6.40
C PRO A 155 -10.28 18.23 5.21
N ILE A 156 -11.36 17.47 5.45
CA ILE A 156 -12.45 17.33 4.50
C ILE A 156 -13.03 18.73 4.34
N ARG A 157 -12.84 19.35 3.17
CA ARG A 157 -13.58 20.57 2.82
C ARG A 157 -15.06 20.18 2.87
N THR A 158 -15.76 20.65 3.89
CA THR A 158 -17.21 20.65 3.94
C THR A 158 -17.70 21.27 2.65
N LEU A 159 -18.36 20.46 1.80
CA LEU A 159 -19.15 20.97 0.70
C LEU A 159 -20.32 21.73 1.32
N SER A 160 -20.15 23.03 1.53
CA SER A 160 -21.26 23.93 1.83
C SER A 160 -22.12 23.99 0.58
N ILE A 161 -23.18 23.19 0.55
CA ILE A 161 -24.26 23.35 -0.42
C ILE A 161 -25.00 24.61 0.04
N GLU A 162 -24.69 25.76 -0.57
CA GLU A 162 -25.58 26.91 -0.50
C GLU A 162 -26.85 26.53 -1.27
N VAL A 163 -27.92 26.26 -0.53
CA VAL A 163 -29.26 26.20 -1.11
C VAL A 163 -29.63 27.63 -1.48
N VAL A 164 -29.42 27.98 -2.75
CA VAL A 164 -29.94 29.23 -3.31
C VAL A 164 -31.45 29.07 -3.40
N ASP A 165 -32.16 29.65 -2.42
CA ASP A 165 -33.62 29.69 -2.42
C ASP A 165 -34.10 30.71 -3.48
N GLU A 166 -34.38 30.21 -4.67
CA GLU A 166 -34.85 31.00 -5.82
C GLU A 166 -36.26 31.60 -5.59
N SER A 167 -36.98 31.16 -4.54
CA SER A 167 -38.32 31.64 -4.22
C SER A 167 -38.37 33.05 -3.63
N LEU A 168 -37.23 33.60 -3.18
CA LEU A 168 -37.13 34.96 -2.63
C LEU A 168 -36.87 36.05 -3.69
N SER A 169 -36.48 35.69 -4.92
CA SER A 169 -36.24 36.67 -5.99
C SER A 169 -37.54 37.07 -6.72
N ILE A 170 -38.49 36.14 -6.84
CA ILE A 170 -39.76 36.40 -7.55
C ILE A 170 -40.70 37.30 -6.74
N LYS A 171 -40.68 37.24 -5.40
CA LYS A 171 -41.54 38.12 -4.58
C LYS A 171 -41.13 39.59 -4.56
N LYS A 172 -39.86 39.93 -4.81
CA LYS A 172 -39.43 41.34 -4.92
C LYS A 172 -39.73 41.99 -6.27
N GLY A 173 -40.03 41.19 -7.30
CA GLY A 173 -40.40 41.69 -8.64
C GLY A 173 -41.90 41.99 -8.83
N LEU A 174 -42.76 41.57 -7.90
CA LEU A 174 -44.22 41.67 -8.03
C LEU A 174 -44.88 42.76 -7.16
N GLU A 175 -44.13 43.42 -6.26
CA GLU A 175 -44.67 44.51 -5.40
C GLU A 175 -44.44 45.94 -5.94
N ILE A 176 -43.84 46.12 -7.13
CA ILE A 176 -43.54 47.48 -7.68
C ILE A 176 -44.35 47.81 -8.95
N SER A 177 -45.55 47.27 -9.12
CA SER A 177 -46.40 47.55 -10.31
C SER A 177 -47.85 47.96 -10.00
N HIS A 178 -48.10 48.63 -8.86
CA HIS A 178 -49.37 49.33 -8.64
C HIS A 178 -49.15 50.66 -7.90
N TYR A 179 -48.58 51.64 -8.60
CA TYR A 179 -48.84 53.06 -8.36
C TYR A 179 -48.49 53.85 -9.63
N GLN A 180 -49.46 53.91 -10.54
CA GLN A 180 -49.79 55.06 -11.39
C GLN A 180 -51.11 54.80 -12.09
#